data_AF-A0A444X103-F1
#
_entry.id   AF-A0A444X103-F1
#
_cell.length_a   1.000
_cell.length_b   1.000
_cell.length_c   1.000
_cell.angle_alpha   90.00
_cell.angle_beta   90.00
_cell.angle_gamma   90.00
#
_symmetry.space_group_name_H-M   'P 1'
#
loop_
_entity.id
_entity.type
_entity.pdbx_description
1 polymer ?
#
loop_
_entity_poly.entity_id
_entity_poly.type
_entity_poly.pdbx_seq_one_letter_code
_entity_poly.pdbx_strand_id
1 'polypeptide(L)'
;MGVLLLVREPRLSKENVFIFSLIIIGALNPDRLKKFQERYASFNDPVIPKFHYGSHYSSAGTVLYYLVRVEPFTTLAIKLQCEKFDHADRMFSDVSTTWNGVLEDMSDVKELLLELFYLPEVLTNKNSIDFGTTQLGEKLDTVRLPPWAENLVYFVHKHWMVLESEYASAHLHEWIDLIFGGQELLVKQLLKLDTVEIEGAAKLRKKVED
;
A
#
# COMPACT_ATOMS: atom_id res chain seq x y z
N MET A 1 -7.98 -0.10 -6.86
CA MET A 1 -6.72 0.55 -6.48
C MET A 1 -5.69 -0.52 -6.18
N GLY A 2 -5.31 -1.26 -7.23
CA GLY A 2 -4.18 -2.19 -7.15
C GLY A 2 -2.88 -1.45 -6.85
N VAL A 3 -1.93 -2.19 -6.28
CA VAL A 3 -0.58 -1.72 -5.98
C VAL A 3 0.06 -1.26 -7.28
N LEU A 4 0.19 0.05 -7.47
CA LEU A 4 1.07 0.56 -8.50
C LEU A 4 2.46 0.74 -7.92
N LEU A 5 3.42 -0.07 -8.38
CA LEU A 5 4.76 -0.04 -7.84
C LEU A 5 5.50 1.25 -8.16
N LEU A 6 5.92 1.94 -7.10
CA LEU A 6 6.43 3.31 -7.10
C LEU A 6 7.90 3.49 -7.49
N VAL A 7 8.68 2.41 -7.68
CA VAL A 7 10.15 2.53 -7.53
C VAL A 7 10.99 2.04 -8.70
N ARG A 8 10.47 1.23 -9.63
CA ARG A 8 11.27 0.79 -10.80
C ARG A 8 10.80 1.46 -12.07
N GLU A 9 11.76 1.97 -12.86
CA GLU A 9 11.53 2.62 -14.14
C GLU A 9 10.38 1.97 -14.92
N PRO A 10 9.32 2.72 -15.26
CA PRO A 10 8.27 2.22 -16.13
C PRO A 10 8.80 2.10 -17.56
N ARG A 11 9.54 1.03 -17.87
CA ARG A 11 9.86 0.67 -19.27
C ARG A 11 8.58 0.16 -19.92
N LEU A 12 8.33 0.55 -21.16
CA LEU A 12 7.12 0.23 -21.93
C LEU A 12 7.33 -0.93 -22.95
N SER A 13 8.50 -1.56 -22.98
CA SER A 13 8.81 -2.72 -23.83
C SER A 13 8.40 -4.09 -23.24
N LYS A 14 7.41 -4.77 -23.85
CA LYS A 14 6.98 -6.21 -23.82
C LYS A 14 7.27 -7.14 -22.61
N GLU A 15 8.38 -6.99 -21.91
CA GLU A 15 8.74 -7.61 -20.62
C GLU A 15 8.70 -6.57 -19.49
N ASN A 16 7.65 -5.74 -19.48
CA ASN A 16 7.55 -4.63 -18.54
C ASN A 16 7.31 -5.17 -17.12
N VAL A 17 8.31 -5.00 -16.26
CA VAL A 17 8.16 -5.12 -14.80
C VAL A 17 7.43 -3.87 -14.28
N PHE A 18 6.20 -3.66 -14.77
CA PHE A 18 5.18 -3.01 -13.98
C PHE A 18 4.69 -4.09 -13.04
N ILE A 19 5.15 -4.07 -11.79
CA ILE A 19 4.49 -4.89 -10.79
C ILE A 19 3.20 -4.15 -10.43
N PHE A 20 2.22 -4.21 -11.33
CA PHE A 20 0.84 -4.03 -10.93
C PHE A 20 0.46 -5.32 -10.23
N SER A 21 0.81 -5.39 -8.95
CA SER A 21 0.49 -6.57 -8.16
C SER A 21 -0.90 -6.39 -7.59
N LEU A 22 -1.76 -7.34 -7.90
CA LEU A 22 -3.09 -7.44 -7.31
C LEU A 22 -3.05 -8.30 -6.05
N ILE A 23 -1.84 -8.64 -5.61
CA ILE A 23 -1.58 -9.18 -4.29
C ILE A 23 -1.54 -7.99 -3.33
N ILE A 24 -2.25 -8.10 -2.20
CA ILE A 24 -2.18 -7.12 -1.11
C ILE A 24 -0.73 -6.79 -0.76
N ILE A 25 -0.46 -5.52 -0.44
CA ILE A 25 0.86 -5.03 -0.01
C ILE A 25 1.57 -6.03 0.93
N GLY A 26 0.86 -6.53 1.95
CA GLY A 26 1.39 -7.45 2.96
C GLY A 26 2.00 -8.74 2.42
N ALA A 27 1.64 -9.17 1.22
CA ALA A 27 2.10 -10.42 0.60
C ALA A 27 3.08 -10.22 -0.57
N LEU A 28 3.48 -8.98 -0.89
CA LEU A 28 4.43 -8.71 -1.98
C LEU A 28 5.87 -9.12 -1.68
N ASN A 29 6.27 -9.04 -0.42
CA ASN A 29 7.59 -9.46 0.04
C ASN A 29 7.47 -10.86 0.66
N PRO A 30 8.04 -11.92 0.03
CA PRO A 30 7.92 -13.30 0.51
C PRO A 30 8.46 -13.50 1.93
N ASP A 31 9.59 -12.87 2.27
CA ASP A 31 10.19 -12.97 3.60
C ASP A 31 9.29 -12.33 4.67
N ARG A 32 8.62 -11.24 4.30
CA ARG A 32 7.64 -10.58 5.17
C ARG A 32 6.35 -11.38 5.29
N LEU A 33 5.86 -11.96 4.18
CA LEU A 33 4.69 -12.82 4.17
C LEU A 33 4.87 -13.99 5.14
N LYS A 34 6.04 -14.64 5.12
CA LYS A 34 6.38 -15.71 6.07
C LYS A 34 6.23 -15.27 7.52
N LYS A 35 6.71 -14.06 7.87
CA LYS A 35 6.54 -13.50 9.22
C LYS A 35 5.07 -13.27 9.58
N PHE A 36 4.24 -12.83 8.63
CA PHE A 36 2.80 -12.68 8.85
C PHE A 36 2.13 -14.04 9.11
N GLN A 37 2.49 -15.06 8.34
CA GLN A 37 1.99 -16.42 8.52
C GLN A 37 2.41 -17.02 9.87
N GLU A 38 3.68 -16.86 10.26
CA GLU A 38 4.19 -17.30 11.57
C GLU A 38 3.47 -16.61 12.73
N ARG A 39 3.22 -15.29 12.61
CA ARG A 39 2.43 -14.55 13.60
C ARG A 39 0.99 -15.06 13.65
N TYR A 40 0.34 -15.29 12.51
CA TYR A 40 -1.02 -15.84 12.47
C TYR A 40 -1.11 -17.22 13.12
N ALA A 41 -0.14 -18.10 12.81
CA ALA A 41 -0.06 -19.45 13.35
C ALA A 41 0.16 -19.45 14.87
N SER A 42 1.06 -18.59 15.37
CA SER A 42 1.39 -18.50 16.79
C SER A 42 0.40 -17.64 17.61
N PHE A 43 -0.41 -16.80 16.97
CA PHE A 43 -1.42 -15.98 17.65
C PHE A 43 -2.47 -16.88 18.32
N ASN A 44 -2.56 -16.77 19.64
CA ASN A 44 -3.52 -17.50 20.46
C ASN A 44 -4.08 -16.57 21.53
N ASP A 45 -5.23 -15.97 21.24
CA ASP A 45 -5.94 -15.08 22.15
C ASP A 45 -7.36 -15.63 22.35
N PRO A 46 -7.87 -15.72 23.59
CA PRO A 46 -9.18 -16.30 23.86
C PRO A 46 -10.36 -15.43 23.38
N VAL A 47 -10.12 -14.14 23.09
CA VAL A 47 -11.15 -13.16 22.70
C VAL A 47 -10.96 -12.70 21.27
N ILE A 48 -9.72 -12.47 20.84
CA ILE A 48 -9.41 -11.89 19.54
C ILE A 48 -9.21 -13.01 18.50
N PRO A 49 -9.97 -13.03 17.40
CA PRO A 49 -9.73 -13.97 16.31
C PRO A 49 -8.35 -13.81 15.69
N LYS A 50 -7.79 -14.87 15.11
CA LYS A 50 -6.52 -14.78 14.38
C LYS A 50 -6.64 -13.84 13.18
N PHE A 51 -5.60 -13.06 12.94
CA PHE A 51 -5.51 -12.12 11.83
C PHE A 51 -4.09 -12.04 11.30
N HIS A 52 -3.94 -11.73 10.01
CA HIS A 52 -2.63 -11.55 9.37
C HIS A 52 -2.09 -10.14 9.62
N TYR A 53 -2.94 -9.12 9.51
CA TYR A 53 -2.54 -7.71 9.56
C TYR A 53 -3.20 -7.00 10.74
N GLY A 54 -2.38 -6.34 11.58
CA GLY A 54 -2.87 -5.53 12.69
C GLY A 54 -3.31 -4.12 12.29
N SER A 55 -3.10 -3.75 11.04
CA SER A 55 -3.47 -2.48 10.42
C SER A 55 -4.28 -2.74 9.16
N HIS A 56 -5.13 -1.78 8.81
CA HIS A 56 -5.95 -1.84 7.60
C HIS A 56 -5.25 -1.11 6.46
N TYR A 57 -5.43 -1.61 5.23
CA TYR A 57 -4.81 -1.04 4.04
C TYR A 57 -5.32 0.37 3.70
N SER A 58 -6.50 0.73 4.19
CA SER A 58 -7.12 2.05 4.03
C SER A 58 -7.63 2.56 5.38
N SER A 59 -7.22 3.74 5.79
CA SER A 59 -7.68 4.37 7.01
C SER A 59 -7.74 5.89 6.84
N ALA A 60 -8.50 6.58 7.69
CA ALA A 60 -8.48 8.04 7.72
C ALA A 60 -7.05 8.58 7.93
N GLY A 61 -6.25 7.92 8.76
CA GLY A 61 -4.83 8.25 8.94
C GLY A 61 -4.02 8.10 7.65
N THR A 62 -4.25 7.04 6.88
CA THR A 62 -3.60 6.81 5.58
C THR A 62 -3.97 7.89 4.56
N VAL A 63 -5.24 8.28 4.49
CA VAL A 63 -5.71 9.35 3.59
C VAL A 63 -5.03 10.67 3.95
N LEU A 64 -5.04 11.03 5.25
CA LEU A 64 -4.40 12.26 5.73
C LEU A 64 -2.88 12.23 5.54
N TYR A 65 -2.24 11.07 5.70
CA TYR A 65 -0.81 10.89 5.43
C TYR A 65 -0.43 11.28 4.00
N TYR A 66 -1.18 10.81 2.98
CA TYR A 66 -0.89 11.15 1.58
C TYR A 66 -1.33 12.56 1.20
N LEU A 67 -2.43 13.06 1.76
CA LEU A 67 -3.05 14.33 1.36
C LEU A 67 -2.64 15.53 2.21
N VAL A 68 -1.73 15.38 3.18
CA VAL A 68 -1.37 16.42 4.18
C VAL A 68 -0.95 17.79 3.61
N ARG A 69 -0.64 17.86 2.30
CA ARG A 69 -0.24 19.09 1.61
C ARG A 69 -1.40 19.86 0.97
N VAL A 70 -2.61 19.32 0.99
CA VAL A 70 -3.79 19.88 0.33
C VAL A 70 -4.89 20.10 1.36
N GLU A 71 -5.52 21.27 1.35
CA GLU A 71 -6.70 21.53 2.19
C GLU A 71 -7.95 20.81 1.62
N PRO A 72 -8.87 20.31 2.47
CA PRO A 72 -8.94 20.48 3.93
C PRO A 72 -8.12 19.46 4.74
N PHE A 73 -7.34 18.60 4.08
CA PHE A 73 -6.65 17.47 4.71
C PHE A 73 -5.50 17.92 5.61
N THR A 74 -4.83 19.02 5.30
CA THR A 74 -3.87 19.67 6.21
C THR A 74 -4.52 19.98 7.57
N THR A 75 -5.65 20.69 7.55
CA THR A 75 -6.40 21.04 8.77
C THR A 75 -6.84 19.79 9.54
N LEU A 76 -7.32 18.76 8.82
CA LEU A 76 -7.76 17.51 9.43
C LEU A 76 -6.60 16.70 10.03
N ALA A 77 -5.43 16.69 9.38
CA ALA A 77 -4.23 16.02 9.89
C ALA A 77 -3.75 16.65 11.21
N ILE A 78 -3.75 17.98 11.30
CA ILE A 78 -3.42 18.73 12.52
C ILE A 78 -4.39 18.38 13.65
N LYS A 79 -5.69 18.35 13.37
CA LYS A 79 -6.72 17.98 14.35
C LYS A 79 -6.57 16.55 14.85
N LEU A 80 -6.26 15.61 13.95
CA LEU A 80 -6.03 14.22 14.31
C LEU A 80 -4.81 14.06 15.24
N GLN A 81 -3.79 14.90 15.07
CA GLN A 81 -2.52 14.86 15.79
C GLN A 81 -2.44 15.92 16.92
N CYS A 82 -3.57 16.19 17.59
CA CYS A 82 -3.66 17.07 18.75
C CYS A 82 -3.14 18.50 18.51
N GLU A 83 -3.67 19.14 17.45
CA GLU A 83 -3.37 20.54 17.06
C GLU A 83 -1.93 20.77 16.59
N LYS A 84 -1.22 19.71 16.18
CA LYS A 84 0.13 19.78 15.60
C LYS A 84 0.28 18.80 14.45
N PHE A 85 1.30 18.95 13.62
CA PHE A 85 1.68 17.90 12.69
C PHE A 85 2.28 16.69 13.43
N ASP A 86 2.28 15.54 12.76
CA ASP A 86 3.00 14.35 13.20
C ASP A 86 4.53 14.62 13.22
N HIS A 87 5.30 13.73 13.82
CA HIS A 87 6.75 13.73 13.71
C HIS A 87 7.17 13.70 12.24
N ALA A 88 8.08 14.61 11.87
CA ALA A 88 8.55 14.77 10.50
C ALA A 88 9.06 13.45 9.87
N ASP A 89 9.78 12.62 10.63
CA ASP A 89 10.28 11.32 10.15
C ASP A 89 9.17 10.33 9.76
N ARG A 90 7.93 10.54 10.24
CA ARG A 90 6.76 9.69 9.93
C ARG A 90 5.86 10.28 8.86
N MET A 91 6.12 11.50 8.38
CA MET A 91 5.29 12.14 7.37
C MET A 91 5.65 11.66 5.96
N PHE A 92 4.68 11.75 5.06
CA PHE A 92 4.90 11.45 3.64
C PHE A 92 5.87 12.47 3.04
N SER A 93 7.09 12.05 2.74
CA SER A 93 8.16 12.96 2.31
C SER A 93 8.97 12.43 1.13
N ASP A 94 8.97 11.12 0.90
CA ASP A 94 9.74 10.46 -0.14
C ASP A 94 9.00 9.21 -0.62
N VAL A 95 8.72 9.16 -1.93
CA VAL A 95 8.00 8.06 -2.57
C VAL A 95 8.73 6.72 -2.40
N SER A 96 10.07 6.72 -2.50
CA SER A 96 10.88 5.51 -2.40
C SER A 96 10.96 5.00 -0.97
N THR A 97 11.11 5.92 0.00
CA THR A 97 11.08 5.55 1.43
C THR A 97 9.71 4.99 1.82
N THR A 98 8.62 5.63 1.40
CA THR A 98 7.26 5.13 1.65
C THR A 98 7.06 3.74 1.06
N TRP A 99 7.58 3.48 -0.15
CA TRP A 99 7.53 2.17 -0.79
C TRP A 99 8.27 1.10 0.01
N ASN A 100 9.48 1.39 0.47
CA ASN A 100 10.24 0.44 1.28
C ASN A 100 9.54 0.18 2.63
N GLY A 101 8.99 1.22 3.25
CA GLY A 101 8.19 1.09 4.48
C GLY A 101 7.03 0.10 4.31
N VAL A 102 6.23 0.25 3.24
CA VAL A 102 5.13 -0.68 2.95
C VAL A 102 5.59 -2.07 2.53
N LEU A 103 6.87 -2.31 2.24
CA LEU A 103 7.40 -3.65 1.92
C LEU A 103 8.08 -4.35 3.09
N GLU A 104 8.54 -3.60 4.08
CA GLU A 104 9.41 -4.11 5.15
C GLU A 104 8.74 -4.05 6.52
N ASP A 105 7.98 -3.00 6.81
CA ASP A 105 7.33 -2.82 8.10
C ASP A 105 6.14 -3.81 8.24
N MET A 106 6.06 -4.49 9.39
CA MET A 106 4.99 -5.43 9.72
C MET A 106 3.68 -4.74 10.10
N SER A 107 3.73 -3.44 10.37
CA SER A 107 2.60 -2.60 10.72
C SER A 107 2.12 -1.71 9.58
N ASP A 108 2.88 -1.62 8.48
CA ASP A 108 2.53 -0.79 7.32
C ASP A 108 2.09 -1.65 6.13
N VAL A 109 0.77 -1.74 5.95
CA VAL A 109 0.14 -2.41 4.81
C VAL A 109 -0.70 -1.44 3.99
N LYS A 110 -0.43 -0.13 4.09
CA LYS A 110 -1.25 0.88 3.42
C LYS A 110 -1.15 0.78 1.91
N GLU A 111 -2.30 0.86 1.26
CA GLU A 111 -2.43 0.91 -0.19
C GLU A 111 -2.32 2.36 -0.69
N LEU A 112 -2.08 2.52 -1.99
CA LEU A 112 -2.01 3.84 -2.63
C LEU A 112 -3.40 4.49 -2.74
N LEU A 113 -3.40 5.82 -2.76
CA LEU A 113 -4.59 6.64 -2.88
C LEU A 113 -4.83 7.10 -4.33
N LEU A 114 -6.09 7.27 -4.75
CA LEU A 114 -6.48 7.60 -6.15
C LEU A 114 -5.86 8.90 -6.62
N GLU A 115 -5.75 9.87 -5.73
CA GLU A 115 -5.21 11.20 -5.99
C GLU A 115 -3.76 11.13 -6.51
N LEU A 116 -3.00 10.08 -6.19
CA LEU A 116 -1.64 9.88 -6.74
C LEU A 116 -1.63 9.51 -8.23
N PHE A 117 -2.79 9.31 -8.86
CA PHE A 117 -2.93 9.00 -10.28
C PHE A 117 -3.38 10.20 -11.13
N TYR A 118 -3.88 11.27 -10.51
CA TYR A 118 -4.38 12.44 -11.25
C TYR A 118 -4.10 13.81 -10.61
N LEU A 119 -3.68 13.88 -9.34
CA LEU A 119 -3.58 15.13 -8.57
C LEU A 119 -2.14 15.40 -8.10
N PRO A 120 -1.26 16.02 -8.91
CA PRO A 120 0.13 16.30 -8.54
C PRO A 120 0.27 17.26 -7.34
N GLU A 121 -0.76 18.03 -7.02
CA GLU A 121 -0.83 18.91 -5.85
C GLU A 121 -0.54 18.18 -4.54
N VAL A 122 -0.93 16.91 -4.41
CA VAL A 122 -0.74 16.13 -3.16
C VAL A 122 0.74 15.92 -2.83
N LEU A 123 1.60 16.02 -3.84
CA LEU A 123 3.05 15.86 -3.73
C LEU A 123 3.76 17.21 -3.55
N THR A 124 3.07 18.34 -3.72
CA THR A 124 3.68 19.67 -3.76
C THR A 124 3.30 20.52 -2.56
N ASN A 125 4.27 21.15 -1.89
CA ASN A 125 3.99 22.11 -0.83
C ASN A 125 3.67 23.51 -1.39
N LYS A 126 2.55 23.65 -2.13
CA LYS A 126 2.17 24.95 -2.74
C LYS A 126 1.90 26.05 -1.71
N ASN A 127 1.53 25.67 -0.50
CA ASN A 127 1.15 26.58 0.58
C ASN A 127 2.32 26.97 1.49
N SER A 128 3.55 26.52 1.19
CA SER A 128 4.75 26.76 2.02
C SER A 128 4.55 26.41 3.50
N ILE A 129 3.82 25.31 3.75
CA ILE A 129 3.52 24.82 5.10
C ILE A 129 4.82 24.33 5.75
N ASP A 130 5.02 24.66 7.03
CA ASP A 130 6.13 24.12 7.80
C ASP A 130 5.75 22.77 8.42
N PHE A 131 6.20 21.69 7.79
CA PHE A 131 6.03 20.32 8.28
C PHE A 131 7.12 19.91 9.28
N GLY A 132 8.03 20.82 9.64
CA GLY A 132 9.14 20.56 10.55
C GLY A 132 10.34 19.92 9.87
N THR A 133 11.22 19.38 10.71
CA THR A 133 12.54 18.88 10.33
C THR A 133 12.71 17.46 10.85
N THR A 134 13.22 16.56 10.02
CA THR A 134 13.55 15.18 10.39
C THR A 134 14.69 15.14 11.40
N GLN A 135 14.91 13.99 12.03
CA GLN A 135 16.04 13.79 12.96
C GLN A 135 17.41 13.99 12.28
N LEU A 136 17.48 13.80 10.97
CA LEU A 136 18.67 14.02 10.15
C LEU A 136 18.88 15.49 9.76
N GLY A 137 18.01 16.39 10.22
CA GLY A 137 18.10 17.82 9.93
C GLY A 137 17.48 18.22 8.58
N GLU A 138 16.76 17.33 7.91
CA GLU A 138 16.11 17.65 6.64
C GLU A 138 14.77 18.34 6.87
N LYS A 139 14.59 19.54 6.32
CA LYS A 139 13.29 20.22 6.35
C LYS A 139 12.34 19.57 5.35
N LEU A 140 11.15 19.24 5.82
CA LEU A 140 10.11 18.68 4.96
C LEU A 140 9.46 19.76 4.09
N ASP A 141 9.29 19.44 2.81
CA ASP A 141 8.64 20.30 1.83
C ASP A 141 7.88 19.46 0.78
N THR A 142 8.12 19.66 -0.51
CA THR A 142 7.61 18.87 -1.63
C THR A 142 8.15 17.43 -1.53
N VAL A 143 7.29 16.46 -1.83
CA VAL A 143 7.61 15.03 -1.75
C VAL A 143 8.71 14.70 -2.75
N ARG A 144 9.75 14.01 -2.29
CA ARG A 144 10.85 13.53 -3.14
C ARG A 144 10.35 12.42 -4.07
N LEU A 145 10.62 12.61 -5.35
CA LEU A 145 10.26 11.68 -6.41
C LEU A 145 11.37 10.65 -6.63
N PRO A 146 11.03 9.47 -7.17
CA PRO A 146 12.03 8.49 -7.56
C PRO A 146 12.91 9.02 -8.71
N PRO A 147 14.16 8.54 -8.88
CA PRO A 147 15.13 9.10 -9.83
C PRO A 147 14.69 9.12 -11.31
N TRP A 148 13.73 8.27 -11.69
CA TRP A 148 13.21 8.19 -13.05
C TRP A 148 12.15 9.25 -13.37
N ALA A 149 11.60 9.91 -12.35
CA ALA A 149 10.55 10.89 -12.51
C ALA A 149 11.15 12.28 -12.73
N GLU A 150 11.01 12.80 -13.95
CA GLU A 150 11.53 14.12 -14.32
C GLU A 150 10.88 15.26 -13.53
N ASN A 151 9.59 15.13 -13.24
CA ASN A 151 8.81 16.08 -12.44
C ASN A 151 7.51 15.42 -11.94
N LEU A 152 6.79 16.16 -11.09
CA LEU A 152 5.55 15.71 -10.44
C LEU A 152 4.45 15.34 -11.44
N VAL A 153 4.30 16.14 -12.51
CA VAL A 153 3.29 15.89 -13.55
C VAL A 153 3.65 14.62 -14.32
N TYR A 154 4.93 14.44 -14.66
CA TYR A 154 5.40 13.22 -15.33
C TYR A 154 5.22 11.98 -14.46
N PHE A 155 5.49 12.08 -13.16
CA PHE A 155 5.26 11.00 -12.19
C PHE A 155 3.78 10.57 -12.17
N VAL A 156 2.86 11.52 -11.98
CA VAL A 156 1.42 11.27 -11.97
C VAL A 156 0.94 10.75 -13.33
N HIS A 157 1.43 11.31 -14.44
CA HIS A 157 1.12 10.83 -15.78
C HIS A 157 1.57 9.37 -15.98
N LYS A 158 2.75 9.00 -15.50
CA LYS A 158 3.18 7.59 -15.54
C LYS A 158 2.26 6.71 -14.73
N HIS A 159 1.81 7.15 -13.56
CA HIS A 159 0.84 6.37 -12.79
C HIS A 159 -0.46 6.12 -13.55
N TRP A 160 -0.99 7.17 -14.17
CA TRP A 160 -2.17 7.08 -15.03
C TRP A 160 -1.95 6.09 -16.18
N MET A 161 -0.82 6.18 -16.89
CA MET A 161 -0.51 5.27 -18.01
C MET A 161 -0.49 3.80 -17.58
N VAL A 162 -0.03 3.48 -16.37
CA VAL A 162 -0.04 2.10 -15.90
C VAL A 162 -1.45 1.64 -15.58
N LEU A 163 -2.26 2.50 -14.96
CA LEU A 163 -3.65 2.19 -14.64
C LEU A 163 -4.47 1.90 -15.90
N GLU A 164 -4.20 2.63 -16.99
CA GLU A 164 -4.86 2.47 -18.29
C GLU A 164 -4.20 1.41 -19.20
N SER A 165 -3.20 0.68 -18.69
CA SER A 165 -2.52 -0.35 -19.49
C SER A 165 -3.41 -1.56 -19.75
N GLU A 166 -3.10 -2.31 -20.82
CA GLU A 166 -3.76 -3.60 -21.11
C GLU A 166 -3.63 -4.58 -19.96
N TYR A 167 -2.47 -4.59 -19.28
CA TYR A 167 -2.23 -5.44 -18.11
C TYR A 167 -3.16 -5.07 -16.95
N ALA A 168 -3.23 -3.79 -16.59
CA ALA A 168 -4.15 -3.34 -15.55
C ALA A 168 -5.60 -3.67 -15.92
N SER A 169 -6.01 -3.44 -17.16
CA SER A 169 -7.35 -3.79 -17.64
C SER A 169 -7.66 -5.29 -17.54
N ALA A 170 -6.70 -6.14 -17.93
CA ALA A 170 -6.85 -7.59 -17.88
C ALA A 170 -6.98 -8.12 -16.44
N HIS A 171 -6.35 -7.46 -15.46
CA HIS A 171 -6.20 -8.03 -14.13
C HIS A 171 -6.85 -7.22 -12.99
N LEU A 172 -7.32 -5.99 -13.21
CA LEU A 172 -7.92 -5.13 -12.19
C LEU A 172 -9.06 -5.82 -11.40
N HIS A 173 -9.82 -6.68 -12.08
CA HIS A 173 -10.88 -7.47 -11.48
C HIS A 173 -10.39 -8.35 -10.32
N GLU A 174 -9.16 -8.88 -10.37
CA GLU A 174 -8.59 -9.73 -9.32
C GLU A 174 -8.39 -8.96 -8.00
N TRP A 175 -8.07 -7.66 -8.09
CA TRP A 175 -7.96 -6.79 -6.92
C TRP A 175 -9.33 -6.31 -6.44
N ILE A 176 -10.28 -6.08 -7.36
CA ILE A 176 -11.65 -5.76 -6.97
C ILE A 176 -12.23 -6.94 -6.17
N ASP A 177 -11.99 -8.15 -6.63
CA ASP A 177 -12.33 -9.41 -5.96
C ASP A 177 -11.62 -9.56 -4.60
N LEU A 178 -10.38 -9.08 -4.48
CA LEU A 178 -9.64 -9.10 -3.22
C LEU A 178 -10.24 -8.15 -2.17
N ILE A 179 -10.67 -6.96 -2.59
CA ILE A 179 -11.16 -5.89 -1.70
C ILE A 179 -12.65 -6.01 -1.40
N PHE A 180 -13.44 -6.37 -2.42
CA PHE A 180 -14.90 -6.40 -2.39
C PHE A 180 -15.48 -7.80 -2.57
N GLY A 181 -14.69 -8.77 -3.02
CA GLY A 181 -15.12 -10.15 -3.08
C GLY A 181 -15.27 -10.74 -1.68
N GLY A 182 -16.18 -11.70 -1.57
CA GLY A 182 -16.47 -12.35 -0.30
C GLY A 182 -15.22 -13.02 0.31
N GLN A 183 -15.26 -13.24 1.63
CA GLN A 183 -14.16 -13.77 2.45
C GLN A 183 -13.54 -15.08 1.90
N GLU A 184 -14.33 -15.89 1.19
CA GLU A 184 -13.89 -17.13 0.55
C GLU A 184 -12.89 -16.92 -0.60
N LEU A 185 -13.00 -15.82 -1.35
CA LEU A 185 -12.16 -15.53 -2.51
C LEU A 185 -10.78 -15.02 -2.07
N LEU A 186 -10.75 -14.16 -1.04
CA LEU A 186 -9.55 -13.71 -0.35
C LEU A 186 -8.75 -14.88 0.22
N VAL A 187 -9.42 -15.82 0.90
CA VAL A 187 -8.77 -17.04 1.44
C VAL A 187 -8.21 -17.91 0.32
N LYS A 188 -8.92 -18.09 -0.79
CA LYS A 188 -8.42 -18.85 -1.95
C LYS A 188 -7.21 -18.20 -2.62
N GLN A 189 -7.14 -16.87 -2.70
CA GLN A 189 -5.97 -16.17 -3.23
C GLN A 189 -4.77 -16.24 -2.28
N LEU A 190 -4.98 -16.10 -0.97
CA LEU A 190 -3.92 -16.34 0.02
C LEU A 190 -3.41 -17.79 -0.04
N LEU A 191 -4.29 -18.77 -0.20
CA LEU A 191 -3.92 -20.18 -0.39
C LEU A 191 -3.24 -20.46 -1.75
N LYS A 192 -3.49 -19.67 -2.79
CA LYS A 192 -2.74 -19.76 -4.06
C LYS A 192 -1.30 -19.25 -3.92
N LEU A 193 -1.01 -18.38 -2.95
CA LEU A 193 0.35 -17.99 -2.59
C LEU A 193 1.03 -19.11 -1.77
N ASP A 194 0.24 -19.97 -1.11
CA ASP A 194 0.67 -21.22 -0.48
C ASP A 194 0.68 -22.40 -1.47
N THR A 195 1.43 -22.33 -2.58
CA THR A 195 1.76 -23.55 -3.36
C THR A 195 2.79 -24.44 -2.64
N VAL A 196 2.54 -24.71 -1.36
CA VAL A 196 3.02 -25.82 -0.56
C VAL A 196 1.85 -26.16 0.38
N GLU A 197 1.26 -27.35 0.23
CA GLU A 197 0.15 -27.91 1.03
C GLU A 197 -1.30 -27.71 0.56
N ILE A 198 -1.62 -28.15 -0.66
CA ILE A 198 -3.00 -28.62 -0.97
C ILE A 198 -3.00 -30.13 -1.22
N GLU A 199 -2.59 -30.89 -0.20
CA GLU A 199 -3.06 -32.28 -0.01
C GLU A 199 -3.82 -32.45 1.33
N GLY A 200 -3.69 -31.50 2.27
CA GLY A 200 -4.36 -31.55 3.57
C GLY A 200 -5.80 -31.02 3.57
N ALA A 201 -6.08 -29.95 2.83
CA ALA A 201 -7.38 -29.27 2.87
C ALA A 201 -8.53 -30.08 2.23
N ALA A 202 -8.22 -31.03 1.34
CA ALA A 202 -9.21 -31.94 0.75
C ALA A 202 -9.79 -32.94 1.77
N LYS A 203 -9.12 -33.19 2.90
CA LYS A 203 -9.61 -34.11 3.95
C LYS A 203 -10.62 -33.48 4.92
N LEU A 204 -10.63 -32.16 5.07
CA LEU A 204 -11.57 -31.48 5.97
C LEU A 204 -12.97 -31.32 5.37
N ARG A 205 -13.10 -31.33 4.04
CA ARG A 205 -14.40 -31.21 3.35
C ARG A 205 -15.27 -32.46 3.47
N LYS A 206 -14.67 -33.64 3.70
CA LYS A 206 -15.41 -34.92 3.89
C LYS A 206 -16.00 -35.10 5.28
N LYS A 207 -15.69 -34.23 6.24
CA LYS A 207 -16.15 -34.37 7.64
C LYS A 207 -17.33 -33.46 8.01
N VAL A 208 -17.80 -32.66 7.06
CA VAL A 208 -18.93 -31.72 7.23
C VAL A 208 -20.18 -32.21 6.46
N GLU A 209 -20.05 -33.31 5.70
CA GLU A 209 -21.15 -33.94 4.96
C GLU A 209 -21.58 -35.31 5.54
N ASP A 210 -21.04 -35.71 6.70
CA ASP A 210 -21.49 -36.85 7.51
C ASP A 210 -21.96 -36.36 8.89
#